data_AF-A0A7K4Q2Q5-F1
#
_entry.id   AF-A0A7K4Q2Q5-F1
#
_cell.length_a   1.000
_cell.length_b   1.000
_cell.length_c   1.000
_cell.angle_alpha   90.00
_cell.angle_beta   90.00
_cell.angle_gamma   90.00
#
_symmetry.space_group_name_H-M   'P 1'
#
loop_
_entity.id
_entity.type
_entity.pdbx_description
1 polymer ?
#
loop_
_entity_poly.entity_id
_entity_poly.type
_entity_poly.pdbx_seq_one_letter_code
_entity_poly.pdbx_strand_id
1 'polypeptide(L)' 'MRILYLLFPLFLLLVHSAAAGSSLAPSNKKECQKENGYCGFLGCKYPWVIKGACSRFFYCCKK' A
#
# COMPACT_ATOMS: atom_id res chain seq x y z
N MET A 1 -7.47 -30.45 -24.51
CA MET A 1 -7.64 -29.03 -24.94
C MET A 1 -8.54 -28.28 -23.96
N ARG A 2 -8.07 -27.92 -22.76
CA ARG A 2 -8.85 -27.11 -21.78
C ARG A 2 -8.00 -26.42 -20.69
N ILE A 3 -6.72 -26.79 -20.55
CA ILE A 3 -5.79 -26.26 -19.54
C ILE A 3 -5.32 -24.83 -19.83
N LEU A 4 -5.26 -24.41 -21.12
CA LEU A 4 -4.89 -23.04 -21.49
C LEU A 4 -5.82 -21.97 -20.89
N TYR A 5 -7.10 -22.29 -20.68
CA TYR A 5 -8.07 -21.36 -20.10
C TYR A 5 -7.96 -21.18 -18.57
N LEU A 6 -7.23 -22.06 -17.88
CA LEU A 6 -7.04 -21.96 -16.42
C LEU A 6 -5.84 -21.10 -16.04
N LEU A 7 -4.85 -20.96 -16.93
CA LEU A 7 -3.69 -20.10 -16.70
C LEU A 7 -4.08 -18.62 -16.70
N PHE A 8 -4.95 -18.21 -17.62
CA PHE A 8 -5.39 -16.82 -17.76
C PHE A 8 -6.02 -16.19 -16.50
N PRO A 9 -6.98 -16.83 -15.79
CA PRO A 9 -7.54 -16.26 -14.56
C PRO A 9 -6.53 -16.21 -13.41
N LEU A 10 -5.57 -17.14 -13.35
CA LEU A 10 -4.50 -17.11 -12.33
C LEU A 10 -3.58 -15.90 -12.53
N PHE A 11 -3.20 -15.58 -13.76
CA PHE A 11 -2.41 -14.38 -14.06
C PHE A 11 -3.18 -13.08 -13.76
N LEU A 12 -4.49 -13.04 -14.05
CA LEU A 12 -5.32 -11.88 -13.71
C LEU A 12 -5.47 -11.67 -12.20
N LEU A 13 -5.62 -12.75 -11.42
CA LEU A 13 -5.65 -12.69 -9.96
C LEU A 13 -4.33 -12.15 -9.38
N LEU A 14 -3.18 -12.61 -9.90
CA LEU A 14 -1.86 -12.14 -9.49
C LEU A 14 -1.67 -10.63 -9.77
N VAL A 15 -2.15 -10.14 -10.92
CA VAL A 15 -2.10 -8.70 -11.27
C VAL A 15 -3.01 -7.86 -10.36
N HIS A 16 -4.19 -8.37 -10.00
CA HIS A 16 -5.09 -7.66 -9.08
C HIS A 16 -4.52 -7.60 -7.66
N SER A 17 -3.85 -8.66 -7.20
CA SER A 17 -3.15 -8.66 -5.91
C SER A 17 -1.95 -7.70 -5.88
N ALA A 18 -1.28 -7.49 -7.03
CA ALA A 18 -0.20 -6.51 -7.13
C ALA A 18 -0.69 -5.06 -7.23
N ALA A 19 -1.86 -4.82 -7.83
CA ALA A 19 -2.45 -3.49 -8.00
C ALA A 19 -3.20 -2.96 -6.76
N ALA A 20 -3.61 -3.83 -5.83
CA ALA A 20 -4.21 -3.43 -4.55
C ALA A 20 -3.18 -2.97 -3.50
N GLY A 21 -1.90 -2.95 -3.85
CA GLY A 21 -0.85 -2.36 -3.04
C GLY A 21 -0.75 -0.86 -3.25
N SER A 22 -1.77 -0.13 -2.82
CA SER A 22 -1.68 1.29 -2.45
C SER A 22 -0.77 2.15 -3.35
N SER A 23 -1.36 2.79 -4.38
CA SER A 23 -0.84 4.03 -4.98
C SER A 23 -0.87 5.16 -3.93
N LEU A 24 -0.13 4.97 -2.84
CA LEU A 24 0.14 6.00 -1.87
C LEU A 24 1.18 6.88 -2.50
N ALA A 25 0.76 8.11 -2.82
CA ALA A 25 1.70 9.14 -3.20
C ALA A 25 2.86 9.14 -2.20
N PRO A 26 4.12 9.26 -2.67
CA PRO A 26 5.27 9.27 -1.78
C PRO A 26 5.12 10.45 -0.82
N SER A 27 4.89 10.16 0.46
CA SER A 27 4.85 11.18 1.50
C SER A 27 6.18 11.12 2.20
N ASN A 28 7.00 12.15 1.98
CA ASN A 28 8.35 12.18 2.53
C ASN A 28 8.27 12.09 4.07
N LYS A 29 9.14 11.32 4.72
CA LYS A 29 9.14 11.14 6.19
C LYS A 29 9.08 12.49 6.93
N LYS A 30 9.81 13.49 6.41
CA LYS A 30 9.84 14.86 6.95
C LYS A 30 8.48 15.55 6.88
N GLU A 31 7.75 15.35 5.79
CA GLU A 31 6.44 15.96 5.56
C GLU A 31 5.39 15.31 6.45
N CYS A 32 5.40 13.98 6.54
CA CYS A 32 4.55 13.25 7.49
C CYS A 32 4.73 13.73 8.94
N GLN A 33 5.99 13.91 9.37
CA GLN A 33 6.30 14.44 10.71
C GLN A 33 5.88 15.91 10.87
N LYS A 34 6.08 16.74 9.83
CA LYS A 34 5.65 18.16 9.83
C LYS A 34 4.13 18.28 10.00
N GLU A 35 3.38 17.33 9.48
CA GLU A 35 1.93 17.27 9.61
C GLU A 35 1.42 16.62 10.92
N ASN A 36 2.28 16.44 11.92
CA ASN A 36 1.97 15.71 13.17
C ASN A 36 1.54 14.25 12.93
N GLY A 37 1.97 13.64 11.82
CA GLY A 37 1.86 12.22 11.54
C GLY A 37 3.12 11.45 11.97
N TYR A 38 3.05 10.13 11.91
CA TYR A 38 4.20 9.24 12.14
C TYR A 38 4.29 8.17 11.06
N CYS A 39 5.47 7.58 10.88
CA CYS A 39 5.63 6.47 9.95
C CYS A 39 5.37 5.13 10.67
N GLY A 40 4.28 4.45 10.34
CA GLY A 40 3.92 3.13 10.85
C GLY A 40 4.44 2.00 9.97
N PHE A 41 4.87 0.89 10.57
CA PHE A 41 5.37 -0.29 9.85
C PHE A 41 4.20 -1.16 9.36
N LEU A 42 4.19 -1.49 8.06
CA LEU A 42 3.17 -2.27 7.34
C LEU A 42 1.73 -1.75 7.39
N GLY A 43 1.42 -0.77 8.24
CA GLY A 43 0.12 -0.12 8.32
C GLY A 43 0.05 0.89 9.46
N CYS A 44 -1.15 1.43 9.68
CA CYS A 44 -1.46 2.35 10.77
C CYS A 44 -2.35 1.66 11.80
N LYS A 45 -2.12 1.93 13.09
CA LYS A 45 -3.07 1.54 14.12
C LYS A 45 -4.32 2.41 14.01
N TYR A 46 -5.49 1.88 14.36
CA TYR A 46 -6.67 2.69 14.57
C TYR A 46 -6.46 3.64 15.76
N PRO A 47 -6.86 4.94 15.71
CA PRO A 47 -7.68 5.61 14.70
C PRO A 47 -6.91 6.32 13.58
N TRP A 48 -5.64 6.01 13.36
CA TRP A 48 -4.82 6.65 12.34
C TRP A 48 -5.04 6.02 10.95
N VAL A 49 -5.13 6.87 9.94
CA VAL A 49 -5.35 6.52 8.54
C VAL A 49 -4.05 6.66 7.75
N ILE A 50 -3.88 5.81 6.75
CA ILE A 50 -2.73 5.85 5.85
C ILE A 50 -2.91 7.02 4.86
N LYS A 51 -2.03 8.02 4.91
CA LYS A 51 -2.05 9.19 4.01
C LYS A 51 -1.01 9.14 2.89
N GLY A 52 0.05 8.37 3.08
CA GLY A 52 1.12 8.22 2.08
C GLY A 52 2.11 7.13 2.47
N ALA A 53 3.16 6.94 1.66
CA ALA A 53 4.25 6.01 1.97
C ALA A 53 5.50 6.77 2.42
N CYS A 54 6.03 6.45 3.60
CA CYS A 54 7.32 6.95 4.09
C CYS A 54 8.51 6.15 3.53
N SER A 55 8.34 4.86 3.30
CA SER A 55 9.35 3.94 2.77
C SER A 55 8.67 2.67 2.23
N ARG A 56 9.45 1.68 1.75
CA ARG A 56 8.92 0.44 1.14
C ARG A 56 7.96 -0.35 2.04
N PHE A 57 8.18 -0.30 3.37
CA PHE A 57 7.33 -0.96 4.37
C PHE A 57 6.79 -0.01 5.44
N PHE A 58 6.93 1.30 5.23
CA PHE A 58 6.48 2.30 6.21
C PHE A 58 5.49 3.25 5.57
N TYR A 59 4.37 3.47 6.25
CA TYR A 59 3.29 4.34 5.80
C TYR A 59 3.15 5.55 6.71
N CYS A 60 2.84 6.71 6.12
CA CYS A 60 2.50 7.89 6.89
C CYS A 60 1.11 7.73 7.49
N CYS A 61 1.07 7.67 8.82
CA CYS A 61 -0.11 7.53 9.66
C CYS A 61 -0.47 8.87 10.27
N LYS A 62 -1.67 9.34 9.95
CA LYS A 62 -2.23 10.60 10.44
C LYS A 62 -3.68 10.37 10.85
N LYS A 63 -4.15 11.08 11.86
CA LYS A 63 -5.57 11.03 12.25
C LYS A 63 -6.44 11.64 11.16
#